data_AF-A0A841JIA7-F1
#
_entry.id   AF-A0A841JIA7-F1
#
_cell.length_a   1.000
_cell.length_b   1.000
_cell.length_c   1.000
_cell.angle_alpha   90.00
_cell.angle_beta   90.00
_cell.angle_gamma   90.00
#
_symmetry.space_group_name_H-M   'P 1'
#
loop_
_entity.id
_entity.type
_entity.pdbx_description
1 polymer ?
#
loop_
_entity_poly.entity_id
_entity_poly.type
_entity_poly.pdbx_seq_one_letter_code
_entity_poly.pdbx_strand_id
1 'polypeptide(L)'
;MAFTILTSVFLLSKPEFCIPIVADYEKLGSALANLISNAIKHSPKGKEMEVKCILSYAVTVGIKDEGMCIKLQDKWRLFERYYWVQSQHTQNISGFGIDLHLCEEIIEKDDGKLFR
;
A
#
# COMPACT_ATOMS: atom_id res chain seq x y z
N MET A 1 10.49 -8.64 -10.65
CA MET A 1 10.68 -8.84 -9.21
C MET A 1 9.33 -9.16 -8.60
N ALA A 2 9.07 -10.47 -8.49
CA ALA A 2 8.01 -11.03 -7.68
C ALA A 2 8.49 -11.02 -6.23
N PHE A 3 7.60 -10.76 -5.29
CA PHE A 3 7.85 -11.06 -3.89
C PHE A 3 6.83 -12.10 -3.44
N THR A 4 7.27 -13.35 -3.35
CA THR A 4 6.62 -14.48 -2.67
C THR A 4 7.70 -15.46 -2.24
N ILE A 5 7.43 -16.25 -1.17
CA ILE A 5 8.29 -17.16 -0.34
C ILE A 5 8.71 -16.45 0.97
N LEU A 6 8.42 -16.85 2.22
CA LEU A 6 7.92 -18.07 2.90
C LEU A 6 7.19 -17.68 4.23
N THR A 7 6.15 -18.45 4.57
CA THR A 7 5.58 -18.87 5.89
C THR A 7 5.42 -17.95 7.12
N SER A 8 4.16 -17.94 7.59
CA SER A 8 3.56 -17.79 8.94
C SER A 8 3.53 -16.47 9.71
N VAL A 9 2.28 -16.01 9.94
CA VAL A 9 1.64 -15.50 11.18
C VAL A 9 2.39 -14.41 11.95
N PHE A 10 1.83 -13.20 11.97
CA PHE A 10 1.90 -12.29 13.12
C PHE A 10 0.58 -11.56 13.35
N LEU A 11 0.12 -11.65 14.61
CA LEU A 11 -0.79 -10.70 15.24
C LEU A 11 -0.24 -9.28 15.05
N LEU A 12 -1.11 -8.29 14.90
CA LEU A 12 -0.78 -6.89 15.19
C LEU A 12 -0.26 -6.82 16.64
N SER A 13 1.04 -7.01 16.87
CA SER A 13 1.65 -6.47 18.06
C SER A 13 1.59 -4.96 17.86
N LYS A 14 0.75 -4.30 18.66
CA LYS A 14 0.87 -2.86 18.88
C LYS A 14 2.36 -2.56 19.00
N PRO A 15 2.92 -1.62 18.22
CA PRO A 15 4.34 -1.31 18.33
C PRO A 15 4.63 -1.04 19.80
N GLU A 16 5.70 -1.66 20.34
CA GLU A 16 6.04 -1.59 21.76
C GLU A 16 6.20 -0.14 22.24
N PHE A 17 6.45 0.76 21.28
CA PHE A 17 6.59 2.20 21.49
C PHE A 17 5.80 2.98 20.43
N CYS A 18 5.18 4.09 20.84
CA CYS A 18 4.62 5.06 19.89
C CYS A 18 5.75 5.80 19.19
N ILE A 19 5.71 5.83 17.86
CA ILE A 19 6.70 6.58 17.06
C ILE A 19 6.07 7.91 16.65
N PRO A 20 6.47 9.04 17.27
CA PRO A 20 5.96 10.35 16.86
C PRO A 20 6.54 10.74 15.50
N ILE A 21 5.69 11.27 14.63
CA ILE A 21 6.07 11.83 13.33
C ILE A 21 5.40 13.20 13.17
N VAL A 22 6.03 14.08 12.40
CA VAL A 22 5.45 15.36 12.00
C VAL A 22 4.82 15.15 10.63
N ALA A 23 3.50 15.14 10.56
CA ALA A 23 2.73 14.95 9.33
C ALA A 23 1.30 15.47 9.52
N ASP A 24 0.59 15.67 8.42
CA ASP A 24 -0.86 15.91 8.45
C ASP A 24 -1.58 14.60 8.79
N TYR A 25 -2.07 14.50 10.04
CA TYR A 25 -2.70 13.28 10.58
C TYR A 25 -3.85 12.77 9.72
N GLU A 26 -4.74 13.65 9.26
CA GLU A 26 -5.91 13.26 8.47
C GLU A 26 -5.50 12.80 7.07
N LYS A 27 -4.61 13.54 6.41
CA LYS A 27 -4.14 13.17 5.07
C LYS A 27 -3.34 11.88 5.09
N LEU A 28 -2.38 11.75 6.00
CA LEU A 28 -1.58 10.53 6.11
C LEU A 28 -2.45 9.33 6.47
N GLY A 29 -3.42 9.49 7.39
CA GLY A 29 -4.40 8.46 7.71
C GLY A 29 -5.20 8.01 6.49
N SER A 30 -5.65 8.97 5.67
CA SER A 30 -6.36 8.70 4.41
C SER A 30 -5.47 7.95 3.39
N ALA A 31 -4.22 8.37 3.22
CA ALA A 31 -3.26 7.69 2.34
C ALA A 31 -3.01 6.24 2.76
N LEU A 32 -2.77 6.00 4.06
CA LEU A 32 -2.59 4.65 4.60
C LEU A 32 -3.86 3.79 4.43
N ALA A 33 -5.04 4.34 4.71
CA ALA A 33 -6.30 3.65 4.52
C ALA A 33 -6.53 3.26 3.04
N ASN A 34 -6.16 4.13 2.10
CA ASN A 34 -6.25 3.86 0.67
C ASN A 34 -5.31 2.73 0.24
N LEU A 35 -4.05 2.75 0.69
CA LEU A 35 -3.09 1.68 0.39
C LEU A 35 -3.55 0.33 0.95
N ILE A 36 -4.06 0.30 2.19
CA ILE A 36 -4.63 -0.90 2.81
C ILE A 36 -5.89 -1.37 2.06
N SER A 37 -6.79 -0.44 1.70
CA SER A 37 -7.98 -0.76 0.92
C SER A 37 -7.62 -1.38 -0.43
N ASN A 38 -6.58 -0.85 -1.09
CA ASN A 38 -6.07 -1.39 -2.35
C ASN A 38 -5.57 -2.84 -2.17
N ALA A 39 -4.74 -3.09 -1.16
CA ALA A 39 -4.26 -4.42 -0.83
C ALA A 39 -5.41 -5.42 -0.58
N ILE A 40 -6.46 -5.02 0.16
CA ILE A 40 -7.63 -5.85 0.43
C ILE A 40 -8.44 -6.12 -0.85
N LYS A 41 -8.71 -5.08 -1.65
CA LYS A 41 -9.51 -5.20 -2.89
C LYS A 41 -8.88 -6.13 -3.92
N HIS A 42 -7.55 -6.12 -3.99
CA HIS A 42 -6.80 -6.87 -5.00
C HIS A 42 -6.27 -8.22 -4.51
N SER A 43 -6.50 -8.58 -3.24
CA SER A 43 -6.15 -9.88 -2.66
C SER A 43 -7.29 -10.90 -2.72
N PRO A 44 -6.99 -12.21 -2.85
CA PRO A 44 -7.99 -13.26 -2.72
C PRO A 44 -8.62 -13.27 -1.31
N LYS A 45 -9.92 -13.57 -1.23
CA LYS A 45 -10.63 -13.69 0.06
C LYS A 45 -10.01 -14.78 0.94
N GLY A 46 -9.93 -14.49 2.24
CA GLY A 46 -9.40 -15.44 3.23
C GLY A 46 -7.87 -15.55 3.24
N LYS A 47 -7.16 -14.72 2.47
CA LYS A 47 -5.71 -14.57 2.58
C LYS A 47 -5.36 -13.52 3.62
N GLU A 48 -4.26 -13.77 4.32
CA GLU A 48 -3.71 -12.84 5.29
C GLU A 48 -2.99 -11.70 4.57
N MET A 49 -3.09 -10.51 5.13
CA MET A 49 -2.35 -9.32 4.71
C MET A 49 -1.44 -8.91 5.86
N GLU A 50 -0.25 -8.45 5.53
CA GLU A 50 0.78 -8.10 6.48
C GLU A 50 1.03 -6.59 6.45
N VAL A 51 0.94 -5.94 7.61
CA VAL A 51 1.30 -4.52 7.79
C VAL A 51 2.40 -4.44 8.83
N LYS A 52 3.51 -3.80 8.47
CA LYS A 52 4.68 -3.62 9.34
C LYS A 52 5.04 -2.15 9.45
N CYS A 53 5.42 -1.72 10.65
CA CYS A 53 6.01 -0.42 10.90
C CYS A 53 7.38 -0.64 11.55
N ILE A 54 8.43 -0.09 10.94
CA ILE A 54 9.81 -0.26 11.40
C ILE A 54 10.43 1.14 11.51
N LEU A 55 11.04 1.42 12.67
CA LEU A 55 11.86 2.60 12.87
C LEU A 55 13.33 2.23 12.68
N SER A 56 14.00 2.88 11.73
CA SER A 56 15.45 2.83 11.56
C SER A 56 15.97 4.27 11.39
N TYR A 57 16.50 4.64 10.23
CA TYR A 57 16.80 6.03 9.88
C TYR A 57 15.54 6.87 9.58
N ALA A 58 14.47 6.20 9.14
CA ALA A 58 13.14 6.76 8.93
C ALA A 58 12.08 5.77 9.42
N VAL A 59 10.84 6.23 9.53
CA VAL A 59 9.68 5.37 9.77
C VAL A 59 9.24 4.77 8.45
N THR A 60 9.33 3.44 8.35
CA THR A 60 8.90 2.71 7.17
C THR A 60 7.64 1.91 7.49
N VAL A 61 6.57 2.17 6.75
CA VAL A 61 5.36 1.37 6.76
C VAL A 61 5.35 0.48 5.52
N GLY A 62 5.35 -0.84 5.72
CA GLY A 62 5.25 -1.83 4.66
C GLY A 62 3.89 -2.49 4.68
N ILE A 63 3.24 -2.59 3.52
CA ILE A 63 2.01 -3.36 3.31
C ILE A 63 2.35 -4.46 2.32
N LYS A 64 2.07 -5.71 2.68
CA LYS A 64 2.29 -6.88 1.83
C LYS A 64 1.00 -7.68 1.74
N ASP A 65 0.65 -8.02 0.52
CA ASP A 65 -0.59 -8.68 0.16
C ASP A 65 -0.33 -9.85 -0.81
N GLU A 66 -1.31 -10.74 -0.96
CA GLU A 66 -1.25 -11.90 -1.87
C GLU A 66 -2.06 -11.65 -3.15
N GLY A 67 -2.19 -10.38 -3.55
CA GLY A 67 -2.89 -9.98 -4.75
C GLY A 67 -2.19 -10.37 -6.06
N MET A 68 -2.78 -9.94 -7.17
CA MET A 68 -2.20 -10.23 -8.49
C MET A 68 -0.81 -9.63 -8.64
N CYS A 69 0.09 -10.42 -9.23
CA CYS A 69 1.35 -9.89 -9.73
C CYS A 69 1.09 -8.79 -10.77
N ILE A 70 1.57 -7.58 -10.47
CA ILE A 70 1.59 -6.46 -11.40
C ILE A 70 2.76 -6.64 -12.37
N LYS A 71 2.50 -6.49 -13.68
CA LYS A 71 3.58 -6.55 -14.69
C LYS A 71 4.56 -5.40 -14.44
N LEU A 72 5.85 -5.64 -14.70
CA LEU A 72 6.90 -4.65 -14.44
C LEU A 72 6.64 -3.29 -15.12
N GLN A 73 6.08 -3.31 -16.33
CA GLN A 73 5.69 -2.13 -17.10
C GLN A 73 4.54 -1.31 -16.47
N ASP A 74 3.66 -1.96 -15.71
CA ASP A 74 2.46 -1.33 -15.15
C ASP A 74 2.76 -0.75 -13.76
N LYS A 75 3.83 -1.21 -13.08
CA LYS A 75 4.23 -0.75 -11.75
C LYS A 75 4.40 0.77 -11.65
N TRP A 76 5.06 1.37 -12.63
CA TRP A 76 5.30 2.82 -12.64
C TRP A 76 4.02 3.59 -12.91
N ARG A 77 3.17 3.02 -13.75
CA ARG A 77 1.95 3.64 -14.25
C ARG A 77 0.81 3.60 -13.24
N LEU A 78 0.82 2.67 -12.28
CA LEU A 78 -0.17 2.60 -11.20
C LEU A 78 -0.27 3.87 -10.35
N PHE A 79 0.76 4.71 -10.37
CA PHE A 79 0.79 5.99 -9.68
C PHE A 79 0.45 7.17 -10.61
N GLU A 80 0.20 6.92 -11.90
CA GLU A 80 -0.34 7.91 -12.83
C GLU A 80 -1.84 8.11 -12.58
N ARG A 81 -2.30 9.36 -12.65
CA ARG A 81 -3.73 9.67 -12.56
C ARG A 81 -4.50 8.95 -13.66
N TYR A 82 -5.64 8.37 -13.28
CA TYR A 82 -6.59 7.66 -14.15
C TYR A 82 -6.07 6.35 -14.74
N TYR A 83 -4.91 5.87 -14.31
CA TYR A 83 -4.38 4.59 -14.77
C TYR A 83 -4.88 3.44 -13.89
N TRP A 84 -5.33 2.36 -14.53
CA TRP A 84 -5.57 1.07 -13.88
C TRP A 84 -5.29 -0.08 -14.84
N VAL A 85 -4.92 -1.23 -14.28
CA VAL A 85 -4.71 -2.45 -15.06
C VAL A 85 -6.06 -3.11 -15.35
N GLN A 86 -6.42 -3.24 -16.62
CA GLN A 86 -7.60 -3.99 -17.05
C GLN A 86 -7.27 -5.48 -17.13
N SER A 87 -7.97 -6.31 -16.35
CA SER A 87 -7.90 -7.76 -16.37
C SER A 87 -9.26 -8.36 -16.04
N GLN A 88 -9.48 -9.65 -16.33
CA GLN A 88 -10.71 -10.36 -15.95
C GLN A 88 -11.02 -10.25 -14.45
N HIS A 89 -9.97 -10.10 -13.63
CA HIS A 89 -10.10 -9.98 -12.19
C HIS A 89 -10.36 -8.54 -11.70
N THR A 90 -10.10 -7.51 -12.52
CA THR A 90 -10.39 -6.12 -12.17
C THR A 90 -11.71 -5.60 -12.74
N GLN A 91 -12.41 -6.41 -13.57
CA GLN A 91 -13.69 -6.03 -14.18
C GLN A 91 -14.79 -5.64 -13.17
N ASN A 92 -14.76 -6.22 -11.97
CA ASN A 92 -15.74 -5.94 -10.91
C ASN A 92 -15.22 -4.97 -9.84
N ILE A 93 -14.02 -4.40 -10.02
CA ILE A 93 -13.43 -3.45 -9.06
C ILE A 93 -13.66 -2.04 -9.59
N SER A 94 -14.54 -1.29 -8.93
CA SER A 94 -14.82 0.10 -9.25
C SER A 94 -13.75 1.04 -8.66
N GLY A 95 -13.25 1.99 -9.46
CA GLY A 95 -12.34 3.04 -9.01
C GLY A 95 -12.03 4.04 -10.13
N PHE A 96 -11.54 5.23 -9.75
CA PHE A 96 -11.20 6.31 -10.70
C PHE A 96 -9.72 6.31 -11.12
N GLY A 97 -8.89 5.43 -10.54
CA GLY A 97 -7.44 5.41 -10.78
C GLY A 97 -6.71 6.63 -10.22
N ILE A 98 -7.23 7.23 -9.13
CA ILE A 98 -6.65 8.44 -8.52
C ILE A 98 -5.97 8.12 -7.18
N ASP A 99 -6.39 7.05 -6.52
CA ASP A 99 -6.07 6.79 -5.11
C ASP A 99 -4.57 6.69 -4.85
N LEU A 100 -3.83 5.91 -5.66
CA LEU A 100 -2.39 5.72 -5.49
C LEU A 100 -1.58 6.99 -5.79
N HIS A 101 -2.03 7.76 -6.79
CA HIS A 101 -1.42 9.05 -7.11
C HIS A 101 -1.58 10.04 -5.94
N LEU A 102 -2.78 10.09 -5.34
CA LEU A 102 -3.02 10.94 -4.18
C LEU A 102 -2.21 10.50 -2.96
N CYS A 103 -2.01 9.19 -2.77
CA CYS A 103 -1.12 8.68 -1.72
C CYS A 103 0.32 9.17 -1.91
N GLU A 104 0.81 9.17 -3.15
CA GLU A 104 2.14 9.71 -3.49
C GLU A 104 2.23 11.21 -3.18
N GLU A 105 1.27 12.01 -3.66
CA GLU A 105 1.23 13.46 -3.39
C GLU A 105 1.20 13.77 -1.88
N ILE A 106 0.42 13.02 -1.09
CA ILE A 106 0.33 13.21 0.36
C ILE A 106 1.66 12.87 1.05
N ILE A 107 2.26 11.74 0.69
CA ILE A 107 3.49 11.25 1.32
C ILE A 107 4.67 12.16 0.97
N GLU A 108 4.78 12.60 -0.28
CA GLU A 108 5.86 13.50 -0.73
C GLU A 108 5.73 14.91 -0.12
N LYS A 109 4.50 15.37 0.15
CA LYS A 109 4.25 16.68 0.76
C LYS A 109 4.83 16.79 2.18
N ASP A 110 4.85 15.69 2.93
CA ASP A 110 5.39 15.61 4.28
C ASP A 110 6.84 15.04 4.28
N ASP A 111 7.61 15.31 3.21
CA ASP A 111 9.01 14.88 3.00
C ASP A 111 9.24 13.36 3.04
N GLY A 112 8.16 12.59 2.87
CA GLY A 112 8.18 11.14 2.80
C GLY A 112 8.49 10.61 1.40
N LYS A 113 8.57 9.28 1.29
CA LYS A 113 8.74 8.60 0.01
C LYS A 113 7.89 7.34 -0.07
N LEU A 114 7.16 7.19 -1.17
CA LEU A 114 6.40 5.98 -1.49
C LEU A 114 7.22 5.08 -2.42
N PHE A 115 7.37 3.81 -2.04
CA PHE A 115 8.13 2.81 -2.81
C PHE A 115 7.21 1.92 -3.65
N ARG A 116 7.68 1.48 -4.83
CA ARG A 116 6.90 0.80 -5.90
C ARG A 116 7.46 -0.60 -6.24
#